data_AF-A0A4Y4KNC5-F1
#
_entry.id   AF-A0A4Y4KNC5-F1
#
_cell.length_a   1.000
_cell.length_b   1.000
_cell.length_c   1.000
_cell.angle_alpha   90.00
_cell.angle_beta   90.00
_cell.angle_gamma   90.00
#
_symmetry.space_group_name_H-M   'P 1'
#
loop_
_entity.id
_entity.type
_entity.pdbx_description
1 polymer ?
#
loop_
_entity_poly.entity_id
_entity_poly.type
_entity_poly.pdbx_seq_one_letter_code
_entity_poly.pdbx_strand_id
1 'polypeptide(L)' 'MTEGSDPQHDVTHRAPVGSVDLKAFDDDGNSYEIHACHDCLPWHAEVVIVAGEVLVREWHAIGCPQFQELIRD' A
#
# COMPACT_ATOMS: atom_id res chain seq x y z
N MET A 1 -14.88 29.54 -5.14
CA MET A 1 -13.52 29.18 -4.68
C MET A 1 -13.40 27.69 -4.92
N THR A 2 -12.94 27.29 -6.11
CA THR A 2 -12.77 25.89 -6.47
C THR A 2 -11.36 25.54 -6.03
N GLU A 3 -11.23 24.92 -4.86
CA GLU A 3 -9.96 24.35 -4.43
C GLU A 3 -9.56 23.30 -5.46
N GLY A 4 -8.52 23.61 -6.24
CA GLY A 4 -7.85 22.63 -7.07
C GLY A 4 -7.16 21.65 -6.13
N SER A 5 -7.84 20.55 -5.81
CA SER A 5 -7.17 19.36 -5.29
C SER A 5 -6.19 18.94 -6.37
N ASP A 6 -4.90 19.12 -6.11
CA ASP A 6 -3.85 18.62 -6.99
C ASP A 6 -4.10 17.11 -7.16
N PRO A 7 -4.45 16.60 -8.36
CA PRO A 7 -4.85 15.20 -8.54
C PRO A 7 -3.74 14.22 -8.18
N GLN A 8 -2.52 14.72 -7.96
CA GLN A 8 -1.34 13.93 -7.65
C GLN A 8 -1.35 13.29 -6.25
N HIS A 9 -2.21 13.75 -5.32
CA HIS A 9 -2.26 13.25 -3.94
C HIS A 9 -3.70 13.08 -3.41
N ASP A 10 -4.65 12.63 -4.22
CA ASP A 10 -5.94 12.23 -3.67
C ASP A 10 -5.77 10.96 -2.82
N VAL A 11 -5.78 11.17 -1.50
CA VAL A 11 -5.59 10.14 -0.46
C VAL A 11 -6.81 10.06 0.47
N THR A 12 -7.96 10.55 0.00
CA THR A 12 -9.23 10.54 0.72
C THR A 12 -9.94 9.18 0.61
N HIS A 13 -10.93 8.90 1.46
CA HIS A 13 -11.70 7.65 1.42
C HIS A 13 -12.35 7.30 0.07
N ARG A 14 -12.43 8.26 -0.86
CA ARG A 14 -13.00 8.08 -2.19
C ARG A 14 -11.93 7.97 -3.28
N ALA A 15 -10.66 8.11 -2.91
CA ALA A 15 -9.54 7.97 -3.82
C ALA A 15 -9.56 6.59 -4.48
N PRO A 16 -9.14 6.49 -5.75
CA PRO A 16 -8.90 5.20 -6.36
C PRO A 16 -7.80 4.46 -5.60
N VAL A 17 -7.94 3.14 -5.50
CA VAL A 17 -7.07 2.27 -4.69
C VAL A 17 -6.25 1.35 -5.60
N GLY A 18 -4.96 1.23 -5.30
CA GLY A 18 -4.06 0.24 -5.90
C GLY A 18 -3.59 -0.76 -4.84
N SER A 19 -3.05 -1.91 -5.29
CA SER A 19 -2.51 -2.94 -4.41
C SER A 19 -1.07 -3.30 -4.75
N VAL A 20 -0.29 -3.70 -3.74
CA VAL A 20 1.08 -4.21 -3.87
C VAL A 20 1.25 -5.44 -2.99
N ASP A 21 2.01 -6.43 -3.47
CA ASP A 21 2.33 -7.66 -2.74
C ASP A 21 3.76 -7.55 -2.20
N LEU A 22 3.91 -7.60 -0.89
CA LEU A 22 5.19 -7.49 -0.17
C LEU A 22 5.58 -8.84 0.45
N LYS A 23 6.88 -9.12 0.51
CA LYS A 23 7.38 -10.32 1.22
C LYS A 23 6.97 -10.25 2.70
N ALA A 24 6.40 -11.33 3.23
CA ALA A 24 6.12 -11.43 4.67
C ALA A 24 7.35 -11.81 5.50
N PHE A 25 8.32 -12.49 4.87
CA PHE A 25 9.54 -12.99 5.49
C PHE A 25 10.75 -12.67 4.62
N ASP A 26 11.91 -12.45 5.25
CA ASP A 26 13.19 -12.37 4.57
C ASP A 26 13.71 -13.77 4.14
N ASP A 27 14.85 -13.82 3.45
CA ASP A 27 15.41 -15.07 2.94
C ASP A 27 15.97 -15.99 4.05
N ASP A 28 16.16 -15.47 5.26
CA ASP A 28 16.56 -16.21 6.46
C ASP A 28 15.35 -16.70 7.29
N GLY A 29 14.13 -16.34 6.88
CA GLY A 29 12.87 -16.71 7.53
C GLY A 29 12.42 -15.80 8.67
N ASN A 30 13.05 -14.63 8.87
CA ASN A 30 12.60 -13.65 9.84
C ASN A 30 11.39 -12.89 9.30
N SER A 31 10.41 -12.60 10.17
CA SER A 31 9.21 -11.85 9.80
C SER A 31 9.50 -10.36 9.65
N TYR A 32 8.90 -9.72 8.65
CA TYR A 32 8.83 -8.26 8.57
C TYR A 32 7.69 -7.71 9.44
N GLU A 33 7.91 -6.54 10.03
CA GLU A 33 6.84 -5.78 10.70
C GLU A 33 6.00 -5.02 9.66
N ILE A 34 4.68 -5.03 9.85
CA ILE A 34 3.74 -4.28 9.02
C ILE A 34 3.29 -3.06 9.83
N HIS A 35 3.54 -1.86 9.30
CA HIS A 35 3.04 -0.61 9.88
C HIS A 35 1.92 -0.04 9.02
N ALA A 36 0.84 0.40 9.68
CA ALA A 36 -0.26 1.03 8.98
C ALA A 36 0.21 2.32 8.28
N CYS A 37 -0.21 2.51 7.03
CA CYS A 37 -0.03 3.79 6.37
C CYS A 37 -0.91 4.84 7.05
N HIS A 38 -0.29 5.92 7.51
CA HIS A 38 -1.00 7.04 8.14
C HIS A 38 -1.31 8.18 7.15
N ASP A 39 -0.75 8.11 5.95
CA ASP A 39 -0.84 9.16 4.94
C ASP A 39 -2.02 8.97 3.97
N CYS A 40 -2.65 7.79 3.97
CA CYS A 40 -3.80 7.54 3.12
C CYS A 40 -4.95 6.82 3.81
N LEU A 41 -6.16 7.14 3.35
CA LEU A 41 -7.38 6.44 3.72
C LEU A 41 -8.14 6.13 2.43
N PRO A 42 -8.56 4.89 2.16
CA PRO A 42 -8.35 3.70 2.99
C PRO A 42 -6.94 3.12 2.86
N TRP A 43 -6.37 2.67 3.98
CA TRP A 43 -5.29 1.69 4.01
C TRP A 43 -5.84 0.37 4.59
N HIS A 44 -5.51 -0.74 3.96
CA HIS A 44 -5.78 -2.07 4.50
C HIS A 44 -4.75 -3.08 4.00
N ALA A 45 -4.62 -4.19 4.73
CA ALA A 45 -3.72 -5.27 4.39
C ALA A 45 -4.38 -6.65 4.60
N GLU A 46 -3.94 -7.63 3.84
CA GLU A 46 -4.35 -9.04 3.90
C GLU A 46 -3.11 -9.93 3.75
N VAL A 47 -3.10 -11.07 4.45
CA VAL A 47 -2.08 -12.10 4.23
C VAL A 47 -2.57 -13.06 3.15
N VAL A 48 -1.81 -13.18 2.07
CA VAL A 48 -2.14 -14.01 0.90
C VAL A 48 -1.08 -15.07 0.64
N ILE A 49 -1.47 -16.15 -0.03
CA ILE A 49 -0.54 -17.16 -0.54
C ILE A 49 -0.53 -17.09 -2.06
N VAL A 50 0.62 -16.82 -2.66
CA VAL A 50 0.81 -16.74 -4.12
C VAL A 50 1.95 -17.66 -4.51
N ALA A 51 1.69 -18.60 -5.43
CA ALA A 51 2.67 -19.59 -5.88
C ALA A 51 3.39 -20.37 -4.75
N GLY A 52 2.74 -20.50 -3.58
CA GLY A 52 3.29 -21.19 -2.41
C GLY A 52 4.06 -20.30 -1.44
N GLU A 53 4.23 -19.00 -1.75
CA GLU A 53 4.86 -18.02 -0.88
C GLU A 53 3.81 -17.24 -0.07
N VAL A 54 4.12 -16.93 1.20
CA VAL A 54 3.30 -16.10 2.06
C VAL A 54 3.69 -14.63 1.86
N LEU A 55 2.73 -13.81 1.44
CA LEU A 55 2.92 -12.40 1.15
C LEU A 55 1.92 -11.55 1.95
N VAL A 56 2.26 -10.28 2.11
CA VAL A 56 1.36 -9.25 2.63
C VAL A 56 0.89 -8.43 1.44
N ARG A 57 -0.40 -8.52 1.11
CA ARG A 57 -1.01 -7.63 0.13
C ARG A 57 -1.48 -6.37 0.86
N GLU A 58 -0.96 -5.23 0.45
CA GLU A 58 -1.41 -3.94 0.95
C GLU A 58 -2.15 -3.16 -0.13
N TRP A 59 -3.18 -2.42 0.30
CA TRP A 59 -3.96 -1.53 -0.55
C TRP A 59 -3.89 -0.11 -0.04
N HIS A 60 -3.61 0.80 -0.95
CA HIS A 60 -3.40 2.22 -0.67
C HIS A 60 -4.15 3.07 -1.70
N ALA A 61 -4.45 4.32 -1.35
CA ALA A 61 -4.84 5.30 -2.34
C ALA A 61 -3.71 5.46 -3.39
N ILE A 62 -4.04 5.52 -4.68
CA ILE A 62 -3.03 5.60 -5.75
C ILE A 62 -2.15 6.84 -5.59
N GLY A 63 -2.69 7.96 -5.10
CA GLY A 63 -1.93 9.19 -4.84
C GLY A 63 -1.09 9.17 -3.56
N CYS A 64 -1.07 8.08 -2.79
CA CYS A 64 -0.29 7.99 -1.56
C CYS A 64 1.22 7.98 -1.88
N PRO A 65 2.03 8.88 -1.28
CA PRO A 65 3.47 8.91 -1.51
C PRO A 65 4.16 7.58 -1.18
N GLN A 66 3.82 6.97 -0.04
CA GLN A 66 4.35 5.67 0.36
C GLN A 66 4.03 4.59 -0.67
N PHE A 67 2.79 4.55 -1.17
CA PHE A 67 2.41 3.59 -2.21
C PHE A 67 3.17 3.83 -3.52
N GLN A 68 3.33 5.09 -3.92
CA GLN A 68 4.10 5.46 -5.11
C GLN A 68 5.57 5.07 -5.00
N GLU A 69 6.16 5.07 -3.79
CA GLU A 69 7.51 4.56 -3.54
C GLU A 69 7.54 3.03 -3.65
N LEU A 70 6.60 2.33 -3.01
CA LEU A 70 6.54 0.86 -3.00
C LEU A 70 6.41 0.24 -4.40
N ILE A 71 5.71 0.90 -5.33
CA ILE A 71 5.48 0.36 -6.69
C ILE A 71 6.53 0.79 -7.72
N ARG A 72 7.55 1.56 -7.33
CA ARG A 72 8.66 1.98 -8.22
C ARG A 72 9.80 0.98 -8.26
N ASP A 73 9.90 0.13 -7.25
CA ASP A 73 10.87 -0.96 -7.14
C ASP A 73 10.33 -2.25 -7.79
#